data_AF-B4J9T7-F1
#
_entry.id   AF-B4J9T7-F1
#
_cell.length_a   1.000
_cell.length_b   1.000
_cell.length_c   1.000
_cell.angle_alpha   90.00
_cell.angle_beta   90.00
_cell.angle_gamma   90.00
#
_symmetry.space_group_name_H-M   'P 1'
#
loop_
_entity.id
_entity.type
_entity.pdbx_description
1 polymer ?
#
loop_
_entity_poly.entity_id
_entity_poly.type
_entity_poly.pdbx_seq_one_letter_code
_entity_poly.pdbx_strand_id
1 'polypeptide(L)'
;MVFRKIFHSIYPQPDSVPAELRKATLYLLRCVFLMGIRTPPQHLTSHILSPIGFVMGYMSHFSDLSPGENLTSLQVTFNAWACSTKVIVVWVLVKRFDLANLALDKLDRRLTKPSEWDRPHRALSGSNRIFFCFMTVYLLYATNTFLSSIAMGVPMLQNYYPWLDWLCVQSVEYFALMGACFQDVCVDCYPIYFVLPLRAHLGSFADRLLTVRQ
;
A
#
# COMPACT_ATOMS: atom_id res chain seq x y z
N MET A 1 -3.47 -24.13 -8.94
CA MET A 1 -3.22 -23.49 -10.26
C MET A 1 -3.90 -22.13 -10.45
N VAL A 2 -5.05 -21.85 -9.81
CA VAL A 2 -5.79 -20.56 -9.98
C VAL A 2 -5.02 -19.35 -9.41
N PHE A 3 -4.43 -19.48 -8.22
CA PHE A 3 -3.71 -18.38 -7.56
C PHE A 3 -2.54 -17.83 -8.39
N ARG A 4 -1.80 -18.71 -9.08
CA ARG A 4 -0.69 -18.33 -9.98
C ARG A 4 -1.16 -17.61 -11.25
N LYS A 5 -2.40 -17.83 -11.70
CA LYS A 5 -2.98 -17.09 -12.83
C LYS A 5 -3.38 -15.66 -12.42
N ILE A 6 -3.94 -15.50 -11.23
CA ILE A 6 -4.39 -14.20 -10.70
C ILE A 6 -3.17 -13.35 -10.28
N PHE A 7 -2.26 -13.95 -9.53
CA PHE A 7 -1.09 -13.29 -8.95
C PHE A 7 0.22 -13.66 -9.65
N HIS A 8 0.22 -13.65 -10.98
CA HIS A 8 1.36 -14.12 -11.77
C HIS A 8 2.65 -13.34 -11.48
N SER A 9 2.57 -12.04 -11.18
CA SER A 9 3.74 -11.18 -10.95
C SER A 9 4.42 -11.39 -9.58
N ILE A 10 3.89 -12.26 -8.71
CA ILE A 10 4.54 -12.68 -7.46
C ILE A 10 5.60 -13.77 -7.70
N TYR A 11 5.47 -14.49 -8.82
CA TYR A 11 6.37 -15.58 -9.17
C TYR A 11 7.43 -15.09 -10.15
N PRO A 12 8.71 -15.47 -9.97
CA PRO A 12 9.74 -15.14 -10.94
C PRO A 12 9.38 -15.76 -12.30
N GLN A 13 9.61 -14.98 -13.36
CA GLN A 13 9.46 -15.47 -14.73
C GLN A 13 10.73 -16.19 -15.16
N PRO A 14 10.62 -17.17 -16.08
CA PRO A 14 11.80 -17.83 -16.63
C PRO A 14 12.66 -16.85 -17.44
N ASP A 15 13.97 -17.08 -17.45
CA ASP A 15 14.96 -16.24 -18.13
C ASP A 15 14.87 -16.29 -19.67
N SER A 16 13.92 -17.06 -20.21
CA SER A 16 13.59 -17.08 -21.64
C SER A 16 12.66 -15.93 -22.06
N VAL A 17 12.06 -15.22 -21.11
CA VAL A 17 11.14 -14.11 -21.36
C VAL A 17 11.84 -12.78 -21.06
N PRO A 18 11.73 -11.75 -21.91
CA PRO A 18 12.27 -10.44 -21.62
C PRO A 18 11.68 -9.85 -20.32
N ALA A 19 12.53 -9.20 -19.52
CA ALA A 19 12.08 -8.49 -18.33
C ALA A 19 11.16 -7.31 -18.72
N GLU A 20 10.00 -7.22 -18.06
CA GLU A 20 9.06 -6.10 -18.19
C GLU A 20 8.75 -5.55 -16.80
N LEU A 21 9.59 -4.65 -16.29
CA LEU A 21 9.50 -4.17 -14.91
C LEU A 21 8.27 -3.32 -14.62
N ARG A 22 7.63 -2.77 -15.67
CA ARG A 22 6.30 -2.16 -15.55
C ARG A 22 5.23 -3.10 -14.98
N LYS A 23 5.38 -4.42 -15.14
CA LYS A 23 4.49 -5.39 -14.50
C LYS A 23 4.65 -5.45 -12.97
N ALA A 24 5.77 -4.98 -12.43
CA ALA A 24 5.94 -4.84 -10.98
C ALA A 24 4.92 -3.86 -10.41
N THR A 25 4.78 -2.68 -11.01
CA THR A 25 3.89 -1.62 -10.51
C THR A 25 2.40 -1.89 -10.76
N LEU A 26 2.04 -2.96 -11.49
CA LEU A 26 0.66 -3.27 -11.86
C LEU A 26 -0.29 -3.33 -10.66
N TYR A 27 0.07 -4.07 -9.61
CA TYR A 27 -0.81 -4.23 -8.44
C TYR A 27 -0.92 -2.93 -7.67
N LEU A 28 0.19 -2.22 -7.45
CA LEU A 28 0.18 -0.89 -6.84
C LEU A 28 -0.75 0.06 -7.60
N LEU A 29 -0.61 0.16 -8.92
CA LEU A 29 -1.40 1.08 -9.73
C LEU A 29 -2.89 0.72 -9.74
N ARG A 30 -3.23 -0.57 -9.66
CA ARG A 30 -4.62 -1.01 -9.46
C ARG A 30 -5.13 -0.62 -8.08
N CYS A 31 -4.32 -0.76 -7.04
CA CYS A 31 -4.70 -0.33 -5.70
C CYS A 31 -4.87 1.19 -5.60
N VAL A 32 -3.95 1.98 -6.17
CA VAL A 32 -4.05 3.45 -6.25
C VAL A 32 -5.29 3.89 -7.05
N PHE A 33 -5.70 3.11 -8.06
CA PHE A 33 -6.97 3.32 -8.74
C PHE A 33 -8.17 3.01 -7.83
N LEU A 34 -8.16 1.90 -7.11
CA LEU A 34 -9.21 1.55 -6.13
C LEU A 34 -9.31 2.57 -4.98
N MET A 35 -8.20 3.21 -4.60
CA MET A 35 -8.19 4.33 -3.66
C MET A 35 -8.85 5.60 -4.22
N GLY A 36 -9.21 5.64 -5.51
CA GLY A 36 -9.77 6.84 -6.12
C GLY A 36 -8.76 7.98 -6.24
N ILE A 37 -7.45 7.67 -6.30
CA ILE A 37 -6.37 8.65 -6.48
C ILE A 37 -6.04 8.82 -7.97
N ARG A 38 -6.24 7.78 -8.79
CA ARG A 38 -5.95 7.76 -10.22
C ARG A 38 -7.23 7.97 -11.05
N THR A 39 -7.08 8.64 -12.20
CA THR A 39 -8.21 9.13 -13.00
C THR A 39 -9.10 8.08 -13.67
N PRO A 40 -10.42 8.37 -13.79
CA PRO A 40 -11.09 9.56 -13.26
C PRO A 40 -11.38 9.39 -11.74
N PRO A 41 -10.89 10.26 -10.85
CA PRO A 41 -11.12 10.12 -9.41
C PRO A 41 -12.20 11.12 -8.98
N GLN A 42 -13.39 10.64 -8.62
CA GLN A 42 -14.52 11.52 -8.25
C GLN A 42 -14.61 11.83 -6.73
N HIS A 43 -13.73 11.27 -5.88
CA HIS A 43 -13.90 11.35 -4.42
C HIS A 43 -12.60 11.65 -3.65
N LEU A 44 -11.89 12.74 -3.99
CA LEU A 44 -10.77 13.22 -3.16
C LEU A 44 -11.24 13.71 -1.78
N THR A 45 -12.52 14.09 -1.68
CA THR A 45 -13.17 14.63 -0.48
C THR A 45 -13.25 13.63 0.67
N SER A 46 -13.44 12.32 0.42
CA SER A 46 -13.53 11.32 1.48
C SER A 46 -12.21 11.13 2.25
N HIS A 47 -11.07 11.28 1.56
CA HIS A 47 -9.73 11.08 2.15
C HIS A 47 -9.27 12.23 3.06
N ILE A 48 -9.79 13.44 2.83
CA ILE A 48 -9.49 14.64 3.62
C ILE A 48 -10.48 14.80 4.77
N LEU A 49 -11.73 14.37 4.60
CA LEU A 49 -12.77 14.45 5.64
C LEU A 49 -12.61 13.39 6.74
N SER A 50 -12.06 12.23 6.42
CA SER A 50 -11.87 11.11 7.37
C SER A 50 -11.01 11.45 8.61
N PRO A 51 -9.82 12.08 8.50
CA PRO A 51 -9.02 12.46 9.68
C PRO A 51 -9.69 13.53 10.55
N ILE A 52 -10.51 14.42 9.96
CA ILE A 52 -11.24 15.46 10.70
C ILE A 52 -12.32 14.82 11.57
N GLY A 53 -13.04 13.81 11.05
CA GLY A 53 -14.01 13.03 11.84
C GLY A 53 -13.37 12.33 13.04
N PHE A 54 -12.18 11.76 12.85
CA PHE A 54 -11.42 11.13 13.93
C PHE A 54 -10.99 12.12 15.02
N VAL A 55 -10.51 13.31 14.65
CA VAL A 55 -10.14 14.36 15.61
C VAL A 55 -11.38 14.85 16.38
N MET A 56 -12.50 15.07 15.70
CA MET A 56 -13.73 15.49 16.37
C MET A 56 -14.25 14.42 17.34
N GLY A 57 -14.15 13.14 16.97
CA GLY A 57 -14.44 12.00 17.86
C GLY A 57 -13.53 11.99 19.08
N TYR A 58 -12.22 12.09 18.88
CA TYR A 58 -11.24 12.16 19.98
C TYR A 58 -11.49 13.34 20.93
N MET A 59 -11.65 14.56 20.40
CA MET A 59 -11.83 15.75 21.23
C MET A 59 -13.16 15.73 21.99
N SER A 60 -14.20 15.08 21.47
CA SER A 60 -15.50 15.01 22.14
C SER A 60 -15.54 14.01 23.30
N HIS A 61 -14.69 12.97 23.30
CA HIS A 61 -14.70 11.91 24.33
C HIS A 61 -13.42 11.90 25.17
N PHE A 62 -12.51 12.87 24.99
CA PHE A 62 -11.21 12.94 25.67
C PHE A 62 -11.31 12.88 27.21
N SER A 63 -12.39 13.40 27.80
CA SER A 63 -12.62 13.38 29.26
C SER A 63 -13.04 12.01 29.79
N ASP A 64 -13.54 11.12 28.93
CA ASP A 64 -14.21 9.89 29.31
C ASP A 64 -13.31 8.65 29.14
N LEU A 65 -12.14 8.84 28.51
CA LEU A 65 -11.19 7.79 28.20
C LEU A 65 -10.21 7.55 29.37
N SER A 66 -9.94 6.28 29.69
CA SER A 66 -8.86 5.92 30.59
C SER A 66 -7.48 6.31 30.02
N PRO A 67 -6.41 6.36 30.83
CA PRO A 67 -5.06 6.71 30.34
C PRO A 67 -4.56 5.82 29.19
N GLY A 68 -4.90 4.52 29.20
CA GLY A 68 -4.52 3.59 28.15
C GLY A 68 -5.32 3.79 26.84
N GLU A 69 -6.62 4.05 26.96
CA GLU A 69 -7.48 4.37 25.83
C GLU A 69 -7.11 5.72 25.20
N ASN A 70 -6.72 6.68 26.03
CA ASN A 70 -6.22 7.98 25.60
C ASN A 70 -4.95 7.89 24.74
N LEU A 71 -3.96 7.09 25.17
CA LEU A 71 -2.74 6.88 24.39
C LEU A 71 -3.02 6.17 23.06
N THR A 72 -3.92 5.18 23.08
CA THR A 72 -4.31 4.44 21.87
C THR A 72 -5.06 5.33 20.89
N SER A 73 -6.01 6.13 21.37
CA SER A 73 -6.79 7.06 20.54
C SER A 73 -5.93 8.20 19.98
N LEU A 74 -4.96 8.69 20.76
CA LEU A 74 -3.95 9.65 20.29
C LEU A 74 -3.08 9.04 19.17
N GLN A 75 -2.63 7.80 19.33
CA GLN A 75 -1.86 7.08 18.30
C GLN A 75 -2.66 6.94 17.00
N VAL A 76 -3.94 6.55 17.10
CA VAL A 76 -4.83 6.43 15.92
C VAL A 76 -5.01 7.78 15.24
N THR A 77 -5.18 8.85 16.02
CA THR A 77 -5.32 10.22 15.49
C THR A 77 -4.07 10.67 14.73
N PHE A 78 -2.87 10.50 15.30
CA PHE A 78 -1.62 10.82 14.59
C PHE A 78 -1.44 9.95 13.34
N ASN A 79 -1.79 8.67 13.41
CA ASN A 79 -1.68 7.78 12.26
C ASN A 79 -2.63 8.23 11.12
N ALA A 80 -3.87 8.61 11.44
CA ALA A 80 -4.81 9.12 10.45
C ALA A 80 -4.29 10.36 9.73
N TRP A 81 -3.70 11.32 10.45
CA TRP A 81 -3.10 12.52 9.85
C TRP A 81 -1.85 12.21 9.00
N ALA A 82 -0.99 11.33 9.50
CA ALA A 82 0.20 10.89 8.76
C ALA A 82 -0.20 10.17 7.46
N CYS A 83 -1.20 9.29 7.54
CA CYS A 83 -1.80 8.61 6.39
C CYS A 83 -2.36 9.60 5.37
N SER A 84 -3.21 10.55 5.79
CA SER A 84 -3.77 11.54 4.88
C SER A 84 -2.68 12.39 4.20
N THR A 85 -1.65 12.79 4.94
CA THR A 85 -0.50 13.51 4.37
C THR A 85 0.23 12.66 3.32
N LYS A 86 0.51 11.40 3.66
CA LYS A 86 1.11 10.41 2.77
C LYS A 86 0.29 10.21 1.48
N VAL A 87 -1.03 10.09 1.61
CA VAL A 87 -1.97 9.97 0.47
C VAL A 87 -1.92 11.21 -0.42
N ILE A 88 -1.88 12.42 0.14
CA ILE A 88 -1.72 13.66 -0.63
C ILE A 88 -0.39 13.66 -1.40
N VAL A 89 0.71 13.28 -0.73
CA VAL A 89 2.03 13.15 -1.37
C VAL A 89 1.98 12.18 -2.55
N VAL A 90 1.38 10.99 -2.36
CA VAL A 90 1.23 10.01 -3.45
C VAL A 90 0.34 10.53 -4.56
N TRP A 91 -0.75 11.24 -4.24
CA TRP A 91 -1.61 11.86 -5.25
C TRP A 91 -0.86 12.88 -6.12
N VAL A 92 -0.02 13.72 -5.52
CA VAL A 92 0.86 14.64 -6.27
C VAL A 92 1.87 13.87 -7.13
N LEU A 93 2.43 12.79 -6.59
CA LEU A 93 3.47 11.99 -7.25
C LEU A 93 2.92 10.97 -8.26
N VAL A 94 1.62 10.68 -8.29
CA VAL A 94 1.05 9.61 -9.14
C VAL A 94 1.33 9.85 -10.62
N LYS A 95 1.34 11.11 -11.07
CA LYS A 95 1.70 11.46 -12.45
C LYS A 95 3.17 11.14 -12.76
N ARG A 96 4.04 11.21 -11.75
CA ARG A 96 5.46 10.85 -11.88
C ARG A 96 5.67 9.33 -11.88
N PHE A 97 4.74 8.53 -11.35
CA PHE A 97 4.84 7.07 -11.42
C PHE A 97 4.76 6.56 -12.86
N ASP A 98 3.93 7.18 -13.70
CA ASP A 98 3.87 6.84 -15.13
C ASP A 98 5.18 7.20 -15.84
N LEU A 99 5.80 8.34 -15.51
CA LEU A 99 7.12 8.71 -16.03
C LEU A 99 8.22 7.75 -15.53
N ALA A 100 8.17 7.34 -14.26
CA ALA A 100 9.11 6.38 -13.69
C ALA A 100 8.99 5.00 -14.37
N ASN A 101 7.76 4.55 -14.65
CA ASN A 101 7.54 3.32 -15.42
C ASN A 101 8.13 3.44 -16.84
N LEU A 102 7.95 4.57 -17.52
CA LEU A 102 8.56 4.80 -18.83
C LEU A 102 10.09 4.83 -18.77
N ALA A 103 10.67 5.29 -17.65
CA ALA A 103 12.11 5.23 -17.44
C ALA A 103 12.59 3.79 -17.23
N LEU A 104 11.86 2.98 -16.45
CA LEU A 104 12.13 1.55 -16.29
C LEU A 104 12.00 0.81 -17.64
N ASP A 105 10.96 1.10 -18.44
CA ASP A 105 10.79 0.52 -19.78
C ASP A 105 12.00 0.83 -20.70
N LYS A 106 12.61 2.01 -20.57
CA LYS A 106 13.85 2.36 -21.31
C LYS A 106 15.06 1.59 -20.80
N LEU A 107 15.15 1.32 -19.50
CA LEU A 107 16.23 0.52 -18.89
C LEU A 107 16.11 -0.96 -19.26
N ASP A 108 14.89 -1.50 -19.29
CA ASP A 108 14.58 -2.86 -19.76
C ASP A 108 15.08 -3.09 -21.19
N ARG A 109 14.85 -2.14 -22.10
CA ARG A 109 15.34 -2.20 -23.49
C ARG A 109 16.86 -2.25 -23.63
N ARG A 110 17.61 -1.85 -22.59
CA ARG A 110 19.07 -1.92 -22.59
C ARG A 110 19.59 -3.29 -22.17
N LEU A 111 18.74 -4.20 -21.70
CA LEU A 111 19.12 -5.57 -21.34
C LEU A 111 19.02 -6.46 -22.58
N THR A 112 20.15 -6.80 -23.19
CA THR A 112 20.18 -7.53 -24.47
C THR A 112 20.44 -9.02 -24.33
N LYS A 113 20.96 -9.46 -23.18
CA LYS A 113 21.31 -10.87 -22.94
C LYS A 113 20.31 -11.51 -21.97
N PRO A 114 19.88 -12.76 -22.22
CA PRO A 114 19.01 -13.49 -21.29
C PRO A 114 19.58 -13.60 -19.86
N SER A 115 20.90 -13.70 -19.73
CA SER A 115 21.60 -13.73 -18.44
C SER A 115 21.44 -12.45 -17.62
N GLU A 116 21.02 -11.33 -18.23
CA GLU A 116 20.80 -10.06 -17.55
C GLU A 116 19.36 -9.90 -17.03
N TRP A 117 18.43 -10.79 -17.40
CA TRP A 117 17.00 -10.69 -17.07
C TRP A 117 16.65 -11.27 -15.69
N ASP A 118 17.47 -12.19 -15.18
CA ASP A 118 17.26 -12.86 -13.89
C ASP A 118 17.18 -11.88 -12.69
N ARG A 119 18.07 -10.87 -12.64
CA ARG A 119 18.03 -9.84 -11.58
C ARG A 119 16.74 -8.99 -11.62
N PRO A 120 16.34 -8.39 -12.75
CA PRO A 120 15.04 -7.75 -12.91
C PRO A 120 13.84 -8.64 -12.53
N HIS A 121 13.82 -9.90 -12.96
CA HIS A 121 12.74 -10.84 -12.63
C HIS A 121 12.62 -11.08 -11.12
N ARG A 122 13.75 -11.24 -10.43
CA ARG A 122 13.77 -11.34 -8.97
C ARG A 122 13.33 -10.05 -8.29
N ALA A 123 13.75 -8.88 -8.79
CA ALA A 123 13.33 -7.61 -8.23
C ALA A 123 11.81 -7.38 -8.39
N LEU A 124 11.24 -7.73 -9.54
CA LEU A 124 9.80 -7.66 -9.80
C LEU A 124 9.02 -8.57 -8.86
N SER A 125 9.38 -9.85 -8.82
CA SER A 125 8.69 -10.84 -7.98
C SER A 125 8.87 -10.54 -6.50
N GLY A 126 10.07 -10.11 -6.09
CA GLY A 126 10.39 -9.65 -4.73
C GLY A 126 9.55 -8.46 -4.31
N SER A 127 9.44 -7.41 -5.15
CA SER A 127 8.63 -6.22 -4.85
C SER A 127 7.17 -6.59 -4.58
N ASN A 128 6.59 -7.46 -5.41
CA ASN A 128 5.22 -7.93 -5.23
C ASN A 128 5.06 -8.79 -3.97
N ARG A 129 6.00 -9.71 -3.70
CA ARG A 129 5.97 -10.52 -2.46
C ARG A 129 6.00 -9.66 -1.20
N ILE A 130 6.87 -8.64 -1.19
CA ILE A 130 6.95 -7.72 -0.05
C ILE A 130 5.63 -6.97 0.11
N PHE A 131 5.06 -6.43 -0.97
CA PHE A 131 3.75 -5.78 -0.92
C PHE A 131 2.65 -6.68 -0.34
N PHE A 132 2.54 -7.94 -0.78
CA PHE A 132 1.54 -8.86 -0.24
C PHE A 132 1.80 -9.25 1.21
N CYS A 133 3.08 -9.30 1.64
CA CYS A 133 3.43 -9.49 3.04
C CYS A 133 2.91 -8.32 3.89
N PHE A 134 3.20 -7.08 3.50
CA PHE A 134 2.68 -5.87 4.17
C PHE A 134 1.15 -5.85 4.19
N MET A 135 0.52 -6.13 3.04
CA MET A 135 -0.94 -6.22 2.96
C MET A 135 -1.49 -7.23 3.97
N THR A 136 -0.90 -8.42 4.05
CA THR A 136 -1.33 -9.46 5.01
C THR A 136 -1.19 -8.99 6.45
N VAL A 137 -0.07 -8.36 6.81
CA VAL A 137 0.17 -7.84 8.16
C VAL A 137 -0.88 -6.78 8.55
N TYR A 138 -1.19 -5.85 7.66
CA TYR A 138 -2.18 -4.79 7.93
C TYR A 138 -3.61 -5.35 8.03
N LEU A 139 -3.95 -6.33 7.18
CA LEU A 139 -5.25 -7.02 7.26
C LEU A 139 -5.39 -7.82 8.57
N LEU A 140 -4.32 -8.49 9.00
CA LEU A 140 -4.29 -9.21 10.27
C LEU A 140 -4.46 -8.25 11.45
N TYR A 141 -3.79 -7.09 11.41
CA TYR A 141 -3.98 -6.04 12.40
C TYR A 141 -5.45 -5.61 12.50
N ALA A 142 -6.06 -5.19 11.38
CA ALA A 142 -7.45 -4.74 11.37
C ALA A 142 -8.43 -5.83 11.84
N THR A 143 -8.21 -7.08 11.41
CA THR A 143 -9.04 -8.23 11.83
C THR A 143 -8.89 -8.51 13.32
N ASN A 144 -7.66 -8.46 13.85
CA ASN A 144 -7.41 -8.72 15.26
C ASN A 144 -8.01 -7.63 16.15
N THR A 145 -7.93 -6.37 15.74
CA THR A 145 -8.60 -5.26 16.42
C THR A 145 -10.11 -5.48 16.47
N PHE A 146 -10.73 -5.84 15.33
CA PHE A 146 -12.15 -6.14 15.27
C PHE A 146 -12.58 -7.30 16.19
N LEU A 147 -11.83 -8.41 16.16
CA LEU A 147 -12.10 -9.57 17.03
C LEU A 147 -11.93 -9.23 18.51
N SER A 148 -10.92 -8.43 18.84
CA SER A 148 -10.67 -7.98 20.23
C SER A 148 -11.82 -7.13 20.74
N SER A 149 -12.31 -6.20 19.92
CA SER A 149 -13.46 -5.35 20.25
C SER A 149 -14.75 -6.14 20.44
N ILE A 150 -14.99 -7.17 19.60
CA ILE A 150 -16.10 -8.12 19.81
C ILE A 150 -15.97 -8.84 21.15
N ALA A 151 -14.78 -9.34 21.47
CA ALA A 151 -14.53 -10.07 22.72
C ALA A 151 -14.74 -9.18 23.96
N MET A 152 -14.45 -7.88 23.85
CA MET A 152 -14.66 -6.89 24.92
C MET A 152 -16.11 -6.37 24.98
N GLY A 153 -16.93 -6.62 23.96
CA GLY A 153 -18.32 -6.12 23.90
C GLY A 153 -18.42 -4.61 23.68
N VAL A 154 -17.38 -3.99 23.12
CA VAL A 154 -17.28 -2.53 22.95
C VAL A 154 -16.97 -2.22 21.47
N PRO A 155 -17.58 -1.18 20.87
CA PRO A 155 -17.27 -0.77 19.50
C PRO A 155 -15.78 -0.47 19.31
N MET A 156 -15.27 -0.73 18.11
CA MET A 156 -13.83 -0.71 17.84
C MET A 156 -13.21 0.68 17.95
N LEU A 157 -13.91 1.68 17.43
CA LEU A 157 -13.50 3.08 17.49
C LEU A 157 -14.36 3.89 18.47
N GLN A 158 -15.31 3.24 19.14
CA GLN A 158 -16.27 3.85 20.07
C GLN A 158 -17.01 5.07 19.50
N ASN A 159 -17.20 5.14 18.17
CA ASN A 159 -17.93 6.25 17.57
C ASN A 159 -19.43 6.11 17.88
N TYR A 160 -20.06 7.23 18.24
CA TYR A 160 -21.48 7.27 18.51
C TYR A 160 -22.29 7.36 17.21
N TYR A 161 -23.06 6.30 16.91
CA TYR A 161 -24.03 6.27 15.81
C TYR A 161 -25.45 6.10 16.37
N PRO A 162 -26.24 7.18 16.50
CA PRO A 162 -27.53 7.15 17.20
C PRO A 162 -28.60 6.23 16.57
N TRP A 163 -28.41 5.80 15.32
CA TRP A 163 -29.42 5.06 14.54
C TRP A 163 -28.96 3.66 14.10
N LEU A 164 -27.76 3.21 14.49
CA LEU A 164 -27.23 1.90 14.11
C LEU A 164 -27.15 0.98 15.32
N ASP A 165 -27.56 -0.27 15.14
CA ASP A 165 -27.31 -1.34 16.10
C ASP A 165 -25.81 -1.58 16.26
N TRP A 166 -25.40 -2.06 17.44
CA TRP A 166 -23.99 -2.25 17.80
C TRP A 166 -23.20 -3.12 16.78
N LEU A 167 -23.82 -4.16 16.22
CA LEU A 167 -23.21 -4.99 15.16
C LEU A 167 -23.03 -4.23 13.84
N CYS A 168 -23.98 -3.34 13.51
CA CYS A 168 -23.88 -2.49 12.33
C CYS A 168 -22.77 -1.46 12.49
N VAL A 169 -22.65 -0.83 13.67
CA VAL A 169 -21.55 0.07 14.02
C VAL A 169 -20.21 -0.66 13.88
N GLN A 170 -20.09 -1.83 14.51
CA GLN A 170 -18.88 -2.66 14.46
C GLN A 170 -18.46 -2.97 13.01
N SER A 171 -19.43 -3.32 12.16
CA SER A 171 -19.19 -3.67 10.77
C SER A 171 -18.72 -2.45 9.96
N VAL A 172 -19.36 -1.30 10.15
CA VAL A 172 -18.99 -0.05 9.47
C VAL A 172 -17.59 0.39 9.87
N GLU A 173 -17.27 0.37 11.17
CA GLU A 173 -15.94 0.69 11.67
C GLU A 173 -14.87 -0.27 11.17
N TYR A 174 -15.19 -1.57 11.07
CA TYR A 174 -14.29 -2.56 10.49
C TYR A 174 -13.97 -2.27 9.03
N PHE A 175 -14.97 -2.02 8.20
CA PHE A 175 -14.75 -1.67 6.79
C PHE A 175 -13.98 -0.35 6.63
N ALA A 176 -14.22 0.63 7.51
CA ALA A 176 -13.46 1.87 7.54
C ALA A 176 -11.99 1.63 7.87
N LEU A 177 -11.69 0.85 8.92
CA LEU A 177 -10.32 0.52 9.31
C LEU A 177 -9.61 -0.30 8.23
N MET A 178 -10.30 -1.25 7.61
CA MET A 178 -9.79 -2.03 6.48
C MET A 178 -9.46 -1.14 5.28
N GLY A 179 -10.33 -0.17 4.97
CA GLY A 179 -10.09 0.83 3.95
C GLY A 179 -8.86 1.70 4.24
N ALA A 180 -8.71 2.18 5.48
CA ALA A 180 -7.55 2.96 5.91
C ALA A 180 -6.25 2.14 5.84
N CYS A 181 -6.26 0.91 6.37
CA CYS A 181 -5.12 0.00 6.30
C CYS A 181 -4.72 -0.33 4.86
N PHE A 182 -5.70 -0.52 3.97
CA PHE A 182 -5.43 -0.73 2.54
C PHE A 182 -4.74 0.48 1.92
N GLN A 183 -5.19 1.69 2.25
CA GLN A 183 -4.55 2.92 1.78
C GLN A 183 -3.12 3.04 2.30
N ASP A 184 -2.90 2.81 3.59
CA ASP A 184 -1.57 2.88 4.20
C ASP A 184 -0.58 1.93 3.53
N VAL A 185 -0.96 0.67 3.33
CA VAL A 185 -0.07 -0.31 2.68
C VAL A 185 0.35 0.17 1.29
N CYS A 186 -0.57 0.75 0.53
CA CYS A 186 -0.27 1.23 -0.82
C CYS A 186 0.73 2.39 -0.79
N VAL A 187 0.56 3.33 0.15
CA VAL A 187 1.48 4.46 0.27
C VAL A 187 2.82 4.05 0.88
N ASP A 188 2.84 3.13 1.84
CA ASP A 188 4.09 2.68 2.45
C ASP A 188 4.92 1.82 1.47
N CYS A 189 4.26 1.11 0.56
CA CYS A 189 4.93 0.20 -0.38
C CYS A 189 5.26 0.81 -1.74
N TYR A 190 4.76 2.00 -2.12
CA TYR A 190 5.10 2.58 -3.43
C TYR A 190 6.62 2.71 -3.68
N PRO A 191 7.48 3.04 -2.69
CA PRO A 191 8.92 3.15 -2.94
C PRO A 191 9.55 1.83 -3.34
N ILE A 192 9.11 0.72 -2.74
CA ILE A 192 9.61 -0.65 -3.00
C ILE A 192 9.47 -0.96 -4.50
N TYR A 193 8.34 -0.58 -5.08
CA TYR A 193 8.01 -0.80 -6.48
C TYR A 193 8.88 -0.05 -7.50
N PHE A 194 9.60 0.98 -7.09
CA PHE A 194 10.51 1.72 -7.98
C PHE A 194 11.97 1.50 -7.61
N VAL A 195 12.29 1.45 -6.30
CA VAL A 195 13.66 1.35 -5.81
C VAL A 195 14.27 -0.03 -6.08
N LEU A 196 13.52 -1.13 -5.86
CA LEU A 196 14.06 -2.47 -6.11
C LEU A 196 14.32 -2.73 -7.60
N PRO A 197 13.37 -2.45 -8.53
CA PRO A 197 13.64 -2.46 -9.96
C PRO A 197 14.85 -1.62 -10.39
N LEU A 198 14.93 -0.38 -9.90
CA LEU A 198 16.02 0.52 -10.24
C LEU A 198 17.36 -0.03 -9.77
N ARG A 199 17.43 -0.53 -8.53
CA ARG A 199 18.64 -1.15 -7.98
C ARG A 199 19.09 -2.36 -8.79
N ALA A 200 18.14 -3.17 -9.29
CA ALA A 200 18.47 -4.31 -10.14
C ALA A 200 19.14 -3.87 -11.45
N HIS A 201 18.60 -2.85 -12.11
CA HIS A 201 19.21 -2.29 -13.32
C HIS A 201 20.58 -1.65 -13.08
N LEU A 202 20.72 -0.88 -11.99
CA LEU A 202 22.01 -0.28 -11.63
C LEU A 202 23.06 -1.35 -11.36
N GLY A 203 22.68 -2.47 -10.72
CA GLY A 203 23.56 -3.62 -10.55
C GLY A 203 23.98 -4.24 -11.89
N SER A 204 23.04 -4.49 -12.80
CA SER A 204 23.36 -5.02 -14.14
C SER A 204 24.18 -4.04 -14.99
N PHE A 205 24.03 -2.73 -14.78
CA PHE A 205 24.85 -1.71 -15.43
C PHE A 205 26.28 -1.69 -14.87
N ALA A 206 26.44 -1.77 -13.55
CA ALA A 206 27.74 -1.83 -12.89
C ALA A 206 28.57 -3.03 -13.36
N ASP A 207 27.95 -4.21 -13.47
CA ASP A 207 28.63 -5.41 -13.95
C ASP A 207 29.15 -5.24 -15.39
N ARG A 208 28.35 -4.63 -16.26
CA ARG A 208 28.76 -4.35 -17.66
C ARG A 208 29.94 -3.38 -17.73
N LEU A 209 29.96 -2.36 -16.89
CA LEU A 209 31.10 -1.43 -16.82
C LEU A 209 32.38 -2.13 -16.38
N LEU A 210 32.28 -3.08 -15.44
CA LEU A 210 33.43 -3.87 -14.99
C LEU A 210 33.95 -4.79 -16.09
N THR A 211 33.07 -5.41 -16.87
CA THR A 211 33.46 -6.27 -18.00
C THR A 211 34.11 -5.50 -19.15
N VAL A 212 33.69 -4.25 -19.42
CA VAL A 212 34.28 -3.41 -20.50
C VAL A 212 35.66 -2.86 -20.11
N ARG A 213 35.99 -2.81 -18.82
CA ARG A 213 37.28 -2.31 -18.31
C ARG A 213 38.39 -3.38 -18.35
N GLN A 214 38.05 -4.64 -18.54
CA GLN A 214 38.98 -5.77 -18.70
C GLN A 214 39.27 -6.00 -20.18
#